data_AF-A0A061FWX5-F1
#
_entry.id   AF-A0A061FWX5-F1
#
_cell.length_a   1.000
_cell.length_b   1.000
_cell.length_c   1.000
_cell.angle_alpha   90.00
_cell.angle_beta   90.00
_cell.angle_gamma   90.00
#
_symmetry.space_group_name_H-M   'P 1'
#
loop_
_entity.id
_entity.type
_entity.pdbx_description
1 polymer ?
#
loop_
_entity_poly.entity_id
_entity_poly.type
_entity_poly.pdbx_seq_one_letter_code
_entity_poly.pdbx_strand_id
1 'polypeptide(L)'
;MSDKGKEIPNQKGANLIGDPIEEGHGAKLNVSMARLETDSLRKYCEHYKIEGMNFDSSREQMLNAVEQHFASQPPLNEQQVIPKFIYVARILKNAQGALNI
;
A
#
# COMPACT_ATOMS: atom_id res chain seq x y z
N MET A 1 72.79 0.20 23.99
CA MET A 1 72.79 -1.19 23.47
C MET A 1 71.32 -1.62 23.50
N SER A 2 70.58 -1.38 22.41
CA SER A 2 70.26 -2.36 21.33
C SER A 2 69.37 -3.48 21.89
N ASP A 3 68.20 -3.84 21.35
CA ASP A 3 67.69 -3.73 19.99
C ASP A 3 66.15 -3.87 19.96
N LYS A 4 65.56 -3.55 18.81
CA LYS A 4 64.15 -3.55 18.44
C LYS A 4 63.58 -4.96 18.25
N GLY A 5 62.27 -5.09 18.44
CA GLY A 5 61.43 -6.12 17.83
C GLY A 5 59.98 -5.65 17.73
N LYS A 6 59.56 -5.22 16.54
CA LYS A 6 58.16 -4.96 16.16
C LYS A 6 57.57 -6.26 15.61
N GLU A 7 56.33 -6.62 15.97
CA GLU A 7 55.37 -7.28 15.05
C GLU A 7 53.91 -6.99 15.50
N ILE A 8 53.12 -6.46 14.57
CA ILE A 8 51.64 -6.46 14.44
C ILE A 8 51.44 -6.75 12.93
N PRO A 9 50.39 -7.41 12.36
CA PRO A 9 49.11 -7.92 12.89
C PRO A 9 48.77 -9.38 12.46
N ASN A 10 47.68 -9.99 12.97
CA ASN A 10 46.77 -10.70 12.05
C ASN A 10 45.32 -10.79 12.54
N GLN A 11 44.46 -10.68 11.55
CA GLN A 11 43.04 -10.50 11.47
C GLN A 11 42.19 -11.75 11.78
N LYS A 12 40.90 -11.46 11.97
CA LYS A 12 39.72 -12.24 11.53
C LYS A 12 39.45 -13.56 12.26
N GLY A 13 38.61 -13.46 13.29
CA GLY A 13 37.54 -14.42 13.55
C GLY A 13 36.22 -13.67 13.41
N ALA A 14 35.41 -14.03 12.42
CA ALA A 14 34.16 -13.35 12.06
C ALA A 14 33.17 -13.38 13.24
N ASN A 15 32.78 -12.20 13.72
CA ASN A 15 31.47 -12.06 14.34
C ASN A 15 30.45 -12.34 13.24
N LEU A 16 29.77 -13.48 13.35
CA LEU A 16 28.55 -13.76 12.59
C LEU A 16 27.52 -12.73 13.06
N ILE A 17 27.49 -11.62 12.33
CA ILE A 17 26.32 -10.75 12.22
C ILE A 17 25.21 -11.70 11.78
N GLY A 18 24.35 -12.08 12.72
CA GLY A 18 23.03 -12.58 12.36
C GLY A 18 22.39 -11.45 11.58
N ASP A 19 22.16 -11.69 10.30
CA ASP A 19 21.43 -10.79 9.43
C ASP A 19 20.17 -10.29 10.14
N PRO A 20 19.76 -9.02 9.96
CA PRO A 20 18.41 -8.62 10.34
C PRO A 20 17.48 -9.57 9.60
N ILE A 21 16.73 -10.36 10.35
CA ILE A 21 15.66 -11.18 9.81
C ILE A 21 14.76 -10.20 9.04
N GLU A 22 14.80 -10.27 7.71
CA GLU A 22 13.80 -9.67 6.83
C GLU A 22 12.49 -10.41 7.07
N GLU A 23 11.90 -10.14 8.22
CA GLU A 23 10.57 -10.60 8.59
C GLU A 23 9.57 -9.65 7.96
N GLY A 24 8.93 -10.15 6.91
CA GLY A 24 7.78 -9.51 6.30
C GLY A 24 8.01 -9.28 4.82
N HIS A 25 7.64 -10.28 4.02
CA HIS A 25 7.05 -10.01 2.71
C HIS A 25 5.74 -9.25 2.97
N GLY A 26 5.84 -8.00 3.41
CA GLY A 26 4.76 -7.05 3.25
C GLY A 26 4.58 -6.98 1.76
N ALA A 27 3.57 -7.70 1.25
CA ALA A 27 3.14 -7.56 -0.13
C ALA A 27 2.96 -6.06 -0.33
N LYS A 28 3.96 -5.41 -0.95
CA LYS A 28 3.94 -3.99 -1.21
C LYS A 28 2.63 -3.78 -1.91
N LEU A 29 1.70 -3.07 -1.26
CA LEU A 29 0.38 -2.80 -1.82
C LEU A 29 0.63 -2.20 -3.19
N ASN A 30 0.47 -3.00 -4.24
CA ASN A 30 0.83 -2.63 -5.61
C ASN A 30 -0.32 -1.83 -6.25
N VAL A 31 -1.12 -1.19 -5.39
CA VAL A 31 -2.27 -0.37 -5.76
C VAL A 31 -1.81 1.07 -5.62
N SER A 32 -1.48 1.67 -6.76
CA SER A 32 -1.16 3.10 -6.82
C SER A 32 -2.46 3.90 -6.96
N MET A 33 -2.82 4.65 -5.92
CA MET A 33 -3.97 5.56 -5.95
C MET A 33 -3.74 6.73 -6.91
N ALA A 34 -2.48 7.04 -7.23
CA ALA A 34 -2.11 8.06 -8.20
C ALA A 34 -2.62 7.76 -9.63
N ARG A 35 -2.98 6.50 -9.92
CA ARG A 35 -3.58 6.09 -11.21
C ARG A 35 -5.07 6.40 -11.32
N LEU A 36 -5.72 6.77 -10.22
CA LEU A 36 -7.13 7.13 -10.23
C LEU A 36 -7.31 8.53 -10.84
N GLU A 37 -8.39 8.67 -11.60
CA GLU A 37 -8.86 9.98 -12.06
C GLU A 37 -9.35 10.81 -10.87
N THR A 38 -9.31 12.14 -11.03
CA THR A 38 -9.74 13.09 -10.00
C THR A 38 -11.16 12.82 -9.52
N ASP A 39 -12.07 12.45 -10.42
CA ASP A 39 -13.46 12.13 -10.08
C ASP A 39 -13.58 10.87 -9.22
N SER A 40 -12.72 9.88 -9.45
CA SER A 40 -12.69 8.66 -8.63
C SER A 40 -12.14 8.95 -7.23
N LEU A 41 -11.08 9.78 -7.14
CA LEU A 41 -10.55 10.26 -5.85
C LEU A 41 -11.62 11.04 -5.07
N ARG A 42 -12.34 11.94 -5.76
CA ARG A 42 -13.43 12.71 -5.15
C ARG A 42 -14.56 11.83 -4.64
N LYS A 43 -15.04 10.90 -5.45
CA LYS A 43 -16.09 9.93 -5.06
C LYS A 43 -15.66 9.08 -3.86
N TYR A 44 -14.38 8.71 -3.78
CA TYR A 44 -13.84 8.00 -2.63
C TYR A 44 -13.92 8.86 -1.36
N CYS A 45 -13.45 10.11 -1.41
CA CYS A 45 -13.52 11.04 -0.29
C CYS A 45 -14.96 11.27 0.19
N GLU A 46 -15.90 11.44 -0.74
CA GLU A 46 -17.33 11.61 -0.43
C GLU A 46 -17.94 10.36 0.21
N HIS A 47 -17.64 9.17 -0.34
CA HIS A 47 -18.18 7.91 0.16
C HIS A 47 -17.77 7.62 1.60
N TYR A 48 -16.50 7.84 1.92
CA TYR A 48 -15.94 7.62 3.25
C TYR A 48 -16.03 8.84 4.16
N LYS A 49 -16.60 9.96 3.66
CA LYS A 49 -16.73 11.23 4.40
C LYS A 49 -15.41 11.70 5.00
N ILE A 50 -14.33 11.64 4.21
CA ILE A 50 -13.00 12.04 4.65
C ILE A 50 -13.02 13.53 5.01
N GLU A 51 -12.71 13.85 6.26
CA GLU A 51 -12.75 15.22 6.77
C GLU A 51 -11.74 16.13 6.06
N GLY A 52 -12.11 17.40 5.88
CA GLY A 52 -11.26 18.39 5.24
C GLY A 52 -11.20 18.30 3.71
N MET A 53 -11.87 17.32 3.08
CA MET A 53 -12.05 17.26 1.63
C MET A 53 -13.32 18.02 1.23
N ASN A 54 -13.17 19.01 0.37
CA ASN A 54 -14.26 19.82 -0.18
C ASN A 54 -14.21 19.85 -1.72
N PHE A 55 -15.17 20.53 -2.34
CA PHE A 55 -15.21 20.65 -3.80
C PHE A 55 -13.94 21.31 -4.36
N ASP A 56 -13.38 22.25 -3.61
CA ASP A 56 -12.21 23.05 -3.99
C ASP A 56 -10.86 22.35 -3.75
N SER A 57 -10.87 21.16 -3.16
CA SER A 57 -9.65 20.41 -2.86
C SER A 57 -8.92 20.04 -4.15
N SER A 58 -7.59 20.23 -4.16
CA SER A 58 -6.75 19.86 -5.30
C SER A 58 -6.68 18.35 -5.45
N ARG A 59 -6.27 17.89 -6.63
CA ARG A 59 -6.07 16.46 -6.90
C ARG A 59 -5.06 15.84 -5.94
N GLU A 60 -3.98 16.53 -5.66
CA GLU A 60 -2.88 16.10 -4.78
C GLU A 60 -3.35 15.98 -3.34
N GLN A 61 -4.18 16.94 -2.87
CA GLN A 61 -4.78 16.88 -1.54
C GLN A 61 -5.71 15.67 -1.39
N MET A 62 -6.57 15.42 -2.38
CA MET A 62 -7.44 14.25 -2.39
C MET A 62 -6.64 12.95 -2.46
N LEU A 63 -5.60 12.88 -3.31
CA LEU A 63 -4.74 11.71 -3.41
C LEU A 63 -4.08 11.37 -2.08
N ASN A 64 -3.45 12.35 -1.43
CA ASN A 64 -2.82 12.14 -0.14
C ASN A 64 -3.83 11.65 0.91
N ALA A 65 -5.01 12.28 0.98
CA ALA A 65 -6.05 11.88 1.93
C ALA A 65 -6.55 10.44 1.68
N VAL A 66 -6.75 10.07 0.41
CA VAL A 66 -7.16 8.71 0.00
C VAL A 66 -6.09 7.69 0.36
N GLU A 67 -4.81 7.97 0.11
CA GLU A 67 -3.71 7.06 0.44
C GLU A 67 -3.62 6.81 1.95
N GLN A 68 -3.71 7.87 2.76
CA GLN A 68 -3.71 7.74 4.23
C GLN A 68 -4.93 6.96 4.73
N HIS A 69 -6.13 7.28 4.23
CA HIS A 69 -7.36 6.61 4.63
C HIS A 69 -7.40 5.14 4.20
N PHE A 70 -6.90 4.82 2.99
CA PHE A 70 -6.85 3.46 2.50
C PHE A 70 -5.89 2.58 3.32
N ALA A 71 -4.73 3.13 3.70
CA ALA A 71 -3.76 2.44 4.54
C ALA A 71 -4.25 2.21 5.97
N SER A 72 -5.16 3.06 6.48
CA SER A 72 -5.73 2.91 7.82
C SER A 72 -6.95 1.99 7.88
N GLN A 73 -7.43 1.47 6.75
CA GLN A 73 -8.57 0.56 6.74
C GLN A 73 -8.25 -0.75 7.47
N PRO A 74 -9.20 -1.28 8.28
CA PRO A 74 -9.03 -2.59 8.87
C PRO A 74 -8.96 -3.68 7.78
N PRO A 75 -8.26 -4.79 8.03
CA PRO A 75 -8.27 -5.94 7.12
C PRO A 75 -9.69 -6.41 6.83
N LEU A 76 -9.97 -6.66 5.55
CA LEU A 76 -11.28 -7.13 5.10
C LEU A 76 -11.42 -8.65 5.30
N ASN A 77 -12.62 -9.10 5.64
CA ASN A 77 -12.94 -10.52 5.64
C ASN A 77 -13.22 -10.99 4.20
N GLU A 78 -12.26 -11.69 3.60
CA GLU A 78 -12.35 -12.22 2.23
C GLU A 78 -13.60 -13.07 1.98
N GLN A 79 -14.01 -13.87 2.98
CA GLN A 79 -15.19 -14.75 2.87
C GLN A 79 -16.49 -13.95 2.72
N GLN A 80 -16.51 -12.69 3.15
CA GLN A 80 -17.65 -11.79 3.01
C GLN A 80 -17.56 -10.93 1.75
N VAL A 81 -16.38 -10.36 1.47
CA VAL A 81 -16.24 -9.38 0.38
C VAL A 81 -16.22 -10.02 -1.01
N ILE A 82 -15.59 -11.20 -1.17
CA ILE A 82 -15.48 -11.87 -2.47
C ILE A 82 -16.86 -12.28 -3.02
N PRO A 83 -17.74 -12.98 -2.26
CA PRO A 83 -19.06 -13.34 -2.77
C PRO A 83 -19.90 -12.11 -3.12
N LYS A 84 -19.83 -11.06 -2.30
CA LYS A 84 -20.56 -9.81 -2.54
C LYS A 84 -20.07 -9.12 -3.81
N PHE A 85 -18.76 -9.04 -4.00
CA PHE A 85 -18.15 -8.49 -5.20
C PHE A 85 -18.59 -9.25 -6.46
N ILE A 86 -18.49 -10.59 -6.45
CA ILE A 86 -18.92 -11.44 -7.58
C ILE A 86 -20.40 -11.22 -7.89
N TYR A 87 -21.24 -11.18 -6.86
CA TYR A 87 -22.67 -10.94 -7.02
C TYR A 87 -22.94 -9.60 -7.72
N VAL A 88 -22.37 -8.50 -7.22
CA VAL A 88 -22.57 -7.16 -7.81
C VAL A 88 -22.02 -7.10 -9.24
N ALA A 89 -20.84 -7.67 -9.50
CA ALA A 89 -20.24 -7.72 -10.84
C ALA A 89 -21.12 -8.47 -11.85
N ARG A 90 -21.76 -9.57 -11.44
CA ARG A 90 -22.72 -10.31 -12.30
C ARG A 90 -23.95 -9.46 -12.63
N ILE A 91 -24.51 -8.78 -11.64
CA ILE A 91 -25.67 -7.91 -11.84
C ILE A 91 -25.32 -6.76 -12.79
N LEU A 92 -24.18 -6.11 -12.61
CA LEU A 92 -23.72 -5.02 -13.48
C LEU A 92 -23.50 -5.51 -14.93
N LYS A 93 -22.88 -6.67 -15.11
CA LYS A 93 -22.70 -7.27 -16.45
C LYS A 93 -24.04 -7.49 -17.14
N ASN A 94 -25.03 -8.01 -16.42
CA ASN A 94 -26.35 -8.28 -16.98
C ASN A 94 -27.13 -7.00 -17.27
N ALA A 95 -27.02 -5.98 -16.42
CA ALA A 95 -27.63 -4.67 -16.64
C ALA A 95 -27.03 -3.94 -17.85
N GLN A 96 -25.71 -4.05 -18.05
CA GLN A 96 -25.04 -3.49 -19.23
C GLN A 96 -25.44 -4.21 -20.53
N GLY A 97 -25.75 -5.51 -20.46
CA GLY A 97 -26.32 -6.27 -21.58
C GLY A 97 -27.78 -5.93 -21.90
N ALA A 98 -28.54 -5.43 -20.92
CA ALA A 98 -29.94 -5.05 -21.08
C ALA A 98 -30.15 -3.62 -21.62
N LEU A 99 -29.11 -2.78 -21.66
CA LEU A 99 -29.15 -1.42 -22.22
C LEU A 99 -28.78 -1.36 -23.73
N ASN A 100 -28.50 -2.52 -24.35
CA ASN A 100 -28.13 -2.64 -25.76
C ASN A 100 -29.25 -3.25 -26.64
N ILE A 101 -30.52 -3.13 -26.24
CA ILE A 101 -31.68 -3.65 -26.98
C ILE A 101 -32.70 -2.56 -27.23
#